data_AF-A0A434SSK5-F1
#
_entry.id   AF-A0A434SSK5-F1
#
_cell.length_a   1.000
_cell.length_b   1.000
_cell.length_c   1.000
_cell.angle_alpha   90.00
_cell.angle_beta   90.00
_cell.angle_gamma   90.00
#
_symmetry.space_group_name_H-M   'P 1'
#
loop_
_entity.id
_entity.type
_entity.pdbx_description
1 polymer ?
#
loop_
_entity_poly.entity_id
_entity_poly.type
_entity_poly.pdbx_seq_one_letter_code
_entity_poly.pdbx_strand_id
1 'polypeptide(L)'
;MKTDGHGEMPKLTEPEPLPSLFVTGFAIQVVEENIVRLLLWTELPPLGGQEHQARLQARIAMPAKTFRNLVSEGRRVGRAKQ
;
A
#
# COMPACT_ATOMS: atom_id res chain seq x y z
N MET A 1 -11.17 -18.62 38.54
CA MET A 1 -11.50 -17.20 38.26
C MET A 1 -13.00 -17.15 37.99
N LYS A 2 -13.77 -16.47 38.85
CA LYS A 2 -15.23 -16.31 38.68
C LYS A 2 -15.43 -15.06 37.83
N THR A 3 -16.21 -15.15 36.75
CA THR A 3 -16.61 -14.00 35.92
C THR A 3 -17.88 -13.40 36.52
N ASP A 4 -17.69 -12.48 37.46
CA ASP A 4 -18.70 -11.51 37.88
C ASP A 4 -18.98 -10.56 36.71
N GLY A 5 -20.20 -10.62 36.17
CA GLY A 5 -20.67 -9.91 34.98
C GLY A 5 -20.78 -8.38 35.11
N HIS A 6 -19.79 -7.76 35.74
CA HIS A 6 -19.61 -6.30 35.85
C HIS A 6 -18.23 -5.88 35.35
N GLY A 7 -17.73 -6.52 34.29
CA GLY A 7 -16.60 -6.00 33.55
C GLY A 7 -17.07 -4.77 32.79
N GLU A 8 -16.56 -3.58 33.14
CA GLU A 8 -16.67 -2.39 32.32
C GLU A 8 -16.43 -2.78 30.86
N MET A 9 -17.37 -2.43 29.95
CA MET A 9 -17.17 -2.74 28.53
C MET A 9 -15.77 -2.28 28.13
N PRO A 10 -14.95 -3.13 27.48
CA PRO A 10 -13.60 -2.73 27.10
C PRO A 10 -13.71 -1.42 26.33
N LYS A 11 -13.16 -0.34 26.90
CA LYS A 11 -13.18 0.97 26.26
C LYS A 11 -12.57 0.78 24.90
N LEU A 12 -13.35 1.07 23.85
CA LEU A 12 -12.84 1.13 22.49
C LEU A 12 -11.70 2.15 22.51
N THR A 13 -10.46 1.68 22.47
CA THR A 13 -9.30 2.55 22.36
C THR A 13 -9.36 3.23 21.00
N GLU A 14 -8.86 4.46 20.92
CA GLU A 14 -8.66 5.09 19.63
C GLU A 14 -7.85 4.15 18.72
N PRO A 15 -8.23 3.99 17.44
CA PRO A 15 -7.53 3.07 16.56
C PRO A 15 -6.06 3.48 16.44
N GLU A 16 -5.17 2.57 16.80
CA GLU A 16 -3.74 2.82 16.67
C GLU A 16 -3.37 2.94 15.18
N PRO A 17 -2.70 4.01 14.75
CA PRO A 17 -2.25 4.15 13.38
C PRO A 17 -1.16 3.11 13.09
N LEU A 18 -1.51 2.09 12.31
CA LEU A 18 -0.54 1.09 11.87
C LEU A 18 0.26 1.62 10.67
N PRO A 19 1.61 1.57 10.71
CA PRO A 19 2.42 1.89 9.55
C PRO A 19 2.16 0.86 8.44
N SER A 20 1.62 1.32 7.30
CA SER A 20 1.36 0.47 6.15
C SER A 20 2.66 0.14 5.42
N LEU A 21 3.33 -0.93 5.83
CA LEU A 21 4.56 -1.43 5.20
C LEU A 21 4.33 -2.11 3.84
N PHE A 22 3.08 -2.47 3.55
CA PHE A 22 2.68 -3.19 2.35
C PHE A 22 1.75 -2.34 1.50
N VAL A 23 1.86 -2.52 0.19
CA VAL A 23 0.98 -1.93 -0.82
C VAL A 23 0.13 -3.06 -1.39
N THR A 24 -1.15 -2.79 -1.63
CA THR A 24 -2.05 -3.78 -2.27
C THR A 24 -2.17 -3.53 -3.77
N GLY A 25 -1.84 -2.32 -4.22
CA GLY A 25 -1.94 -1.96 -5.62
C GLY A 25 -0.88 -0.96 -6.06
N PHE A 26 -0.67 -0.91 -7.37
CA PHE A 26 0.22 0.06 -8.01
C PHE A 26 -0.29 0.45 -9.39
N ALA A 27 0.09 1.64 -9.86
CA ALA A 27 -0.13 2.10 -11.22
C ALA A 27 1.13 2.77 -11.76
N ILE A 28 1.34 2.60 -13.06
CA ILE A 28 2.43 3.23 -13.79
C ILE A 28 1.79 4.27 -14.71
N GLN A 29 2.12 5.54 -14.51
CA GLN A 29 1.67 6.64 -15.36
C GLN A 29 2.86 7.19 -16.12
N VAL A 30 2.78 7.22 -17.45
CA VAL A 30 3.73 7.95 -18.28
C VAL A 30 3.20 9.37 -18.40
N VAL A 31 3.95 10.35 -17.88
CA VAL A 31 3.55 11.75 -17.87
C VAL A 31 4.57 12.54 -18.64
N GLU A 32 4.13 13.11 -19.76
CA GLU A 32 5.02 13.68 -20.78
C GLU A 32 5.99 12.60 -21.30
N GLU A 33 6.66 12.82 -22.43
CA GLU A 33 7.41 11.74 -23.11
C GLU A 33 8.58 11.16 -22.28
N ASN A 34 8.96 11.82 -21.18
CA ASN A 34 10.21 11.55 -20.47
C ASN A 34 10.08 11.22 -18.97
N ILE A 35 8.91 11.37 -18.34
CA ILE A 35 8.73 11.09 -16.91
C ILE A 35 7.76 9.93 -16.73
N VAL A 36 8.14 8.98 -15.87
CA VAL A 36 7.29 7.88 -15.41
C VAL A 36 7.01 8.07 -13.93
N ARG A 37 5.74 7.99 -13.54
CA ARG A 37 5.28 8.01 -12.15
C ARG A 37 4.82 6.63 -11.75
N LEU A 38 5.35 6.13 -10.64
CA LEU A 38 4.85 4.97 -9.92
C LEU A 38 3.97 5.46 -8.78
N LEU A 39 2.71 5.06 -8.82
CA LEU A 39 1.75 5.26 -7.74
C LEU A 39 1.59 3.93 -7.00
N LEU A 40 1.64 3.97 -5.68
CA LEU A 40 1.54 2.82 -4.81
C LEU A 40 0.47 3.11 -3.76
N TRP A 41 -0.50 2.22 -3.59
CA TRP A 41 -1.59 2.40 -2.63
C TRP A 41 -1.90 1.13 -1.87
N THR A 42 -2.65 1.33 -0.78
CA THR A 42 -3.20 0.27 0.05
C THR A 42 -4.72 0.44 0.08
N GLU A 43 -5.42 -0.60 -0.31
CA GLU A 43 -6.88 -0.72 -0.18
C GLU A 43 -7.21 -0.89 1.30
N LEU A 44 -8.19 -0.11 1.75
CA LEU A 44 -8.69 -0.22 3.11
C LEU A 44 -9.72 -1.36 3.16
N PRO A 45 -9.80 -2.10 4.28
CA PRO A 45 -10.81 -3.12 4.45
C PRO A 45 -12.21 -2.49 4.30
N PRO A 46 -13.15 -3.18 3.64
CA PRO A 46 -14.49 -2.66 3.47
C PRO A 46 -15.17 -2.52 4.84
N LEU A 47 -15.67 -1.33 5.13
CA LEU A 47 -16.56 -1.09 6.27
C LEU A 47 -17.99 -1.04 5.74
N GLY A 48 -18.90 -1.80 6.36
CA GLY A 48 -20.26 -2.02 5.83
C GLY A 48 -20.97 -0.72 5.40
N GLY A 49 -21.41 -0.69 4.15
CA GLY A 49 -22.13 0.44 3.56
C GLY A 49 -21.25 1.62 3.09
N GLN A 50 -19.93 1.56 3.26
CA GLN A 50 -19.01 2.56 2.74
C GLN A 50 -18.50 2.19 1.35
N GLU A 51 -18.24 3.20 0.53
CA GLU A 51 -17.56 3.02 -0.75
C GLU A 51 -16.13 2.50 -0.56
N HIS A 52 -15.63 1.80 -1.57
CA HIS A 52 -14.25 1.30 -1.58
C HIS A 52 -13.26 2.46 -1.44
N GLN A 53 -12.34 2.35 -0.47
CA GLN A 53 -11.32 3.36 -0.22
C GLN A 53 -9.92 2.79 -0.44
N ALA A 54 -9.07 3.60 -1.06
CA ALA A 54 -7.63 3.34 -1.18
C ALA A 54 -6.84 4.54 -0.67
N ARG A 55 -5.71 4.28 0.00
CA ARG A 55 -4.79 5.30 0.49
C ARG A 55 -3.50 5.24 -0.30
N LEU A 56 -3.14 6.35 -0.94
CA LEU A 56 -1.86 6.49 -1.62
C LEU A 56 -0.74 6.48 -0.58
N GLN A 57 0.18 5.51 -0.70
CA GLN A 57 1.32 5.34 0.20
C GLN A 57 2.55 6.04 -0.34
N ALA A 58 2.80 5.93 -1.65
CA ALA A 58 3.96 6.54 -2.27
C ALA A 58 3.67 6.97 -3.71
N ARG A 59 4.35 8.05 -4.12
CA ARG A 59 4.39 8.54 -5.48
C ARG A 59 5.82 8.83 -5.87
N ILE A 60 6.37 8.00 -6.75
CA ILE A 60 7.75 8.12 -7.19
C ILE A 60 7.74 8.59 -8.63
N ALA A 61 8.31 9.75 -8.90
CA ALA A 61 8.50 10.26 -10.27
C ALA A 61 9.97 10.05 -10.66
N MET A 62 10.20 9.49 -11.86
CA MET A 62 11.53 9.23 -12.36
C MET A 62 11.62 9.41 -13.88
N PRO A 63 12.80 9.70 -14.44
CA PRO A 63 13.00 9.67 -15.88
C PRO A 63 12.70 8.29 -16.47
N ALA A 64 12.17 8.26 -17.70
CA ALA A 64 11.85 7.02 -18.40
C ALA A 64 13.07 6.07 -18.53
N LYS A 65 14.27 6.64 -18.70
CA LYS A 65 15.53 5.86 -18.74
C LYS A 65 15.77 5.11 -17.41
N THR A 66 15.60 5.80 -16.28
CA THR A 66 15.76 5.22 -14.94
C THR A 66 14.74 4.11 -14.70
N PHE A 67 13.49 4.33 -15.11
CA PHE A 67 12.43 3.32 -14.99
C PHE A 67 12.75 2.05 -15.79
N ARG A 68 13.23 2.17 -17.03
CA ARG A 68 13.62 1.01 -17.85
C ARG A 68 14.75 0.21 -17.21
N ASN A 69 15.75 0.89 -16.65
CA ASN A 69 16.85 0.22 -15.93
C ASN A 69 16.32 -0.55 -14.72
N LEU A 70 15.47 0.08 -13.90
CA LEU A 70 14.84 -0.55 -12.74
C LEU A 70 14.07 -1.81 -13.11
N VAL A 71 13.25 -1.76 -14.17
CA VAL A 71 12.47 -2.93 -14.64
C VAL A 71 13.40 -4.03 -15.15
N SER A 72 14.48 -3.67 -15.85
CA SER A 72 15.47 -4.63 -16.36
C SER A 72 16.18 -5.36 -15.22
N GLU A 73 16.62 -4.62 -14.20
CA GLU A 73 17.23 -5.19 -13.00
C GLU A 73 16.26 -6.09 -12.24
N GLY A 74 15.00 -5.66 -12.05
CA GLY A 74 13.96 -6.46 -11.41
C GLY A 74 13.72 -7.79 -12.12
N ARG A 75 13.68 -7.79 -13.47
CA ARG A 75 13.57 -9.03 -14.26
C ARG A 75 14.77 -9.94 -14.08
N ARG A 76 15.99 -9.40 -14.00
CA ARG A 76 17.21 -10.19 -13.77
C ARG A 76 17.16 -10.87 -12.39
N VAL A 77 16.76 -10.14 -11.35
CA VAL A 77 16.63 -10.69 -9.99
C VAL A 77 15.55 -11.77 -9.93
N GLY A 78 14.41 -11.56 -10.59
CA GLY A 78 13.32 -12.56 -10.63
C GLY A 78 13.75 -13.88 -11.29
N ARG A 79 14.56 -13.82 -12.34
CA ARG A 79 15.10 -15.01 -13.03
C ARG A 79 16.18 -15.75 -12.23
N ALA A 80 16.95 -15.04 -11.41
CA ALA A 80 18.00 -15.66 -10.59
C ALA A 80 17.46 -16.42 -9.37
N LYS A 81 16.17 -16.26 -9.05
CA LYS A 81 15.47 -16.97 -7.96
C LYS A 81 14.63 -18.16 -8.43
N GLN A 82 14.65 -18.47 -9.73
CA GLN A 82 14.15 -19.72 -10.32
C GLN A 82 15.33 -20.64 -10.58
#